data_AF-A0A8T4BYA2-F1
#
_entry.id   AF-A0A8T4BYA2-F1
#
_cell.length_a   1.000
_cell.length_b   1.000
_cell.length_c   1.000
_cell.angle_alpha   90.00
_cell.angle_beta   90.00
_cell.angle_gamma   90.00
#
_symmetry.space_group_name_H-M   'P 1'
#
loop_
_entity.id
_entity.type
_entity.pdbx_description
1 polymer ?
#
loop_
_entity_poly.entity_id
_entity_poly.type
_entity_poly.pdbx_seq_one_letter_code
_entity_poly.pdbx_strand_id
1 'polypeptide(L)'
;MITLIGVTHEDSKLEEKLPKLLTQEKPDIITVEYDNNFNHIESVRKMNYFILEEIEKLLKGKVKPEYIKEILEFTKRNIENPEYKIIKDFFQDSNIEIHPVDDWSCFCDRDVSPLVVLIKQIIDNNGIDAFRSGNFLSSINKHTEETYEFFKDIYEKNIYDQTHFLEYLAENSVLQFWMDDLVTRDNHMEHKITNLYNPKLKLVHVCGAAHFLDDLQGRTLYSKLKYLNPKRRLANET
;
A
#
# COMPACT_ATOMS: atom_id res chain seq x y z
N MET A 1 -14.83 18.49 4.58
CA MET A 1 -13.37 18.47 4.83
C MET A 1 -12.84 17.07 4.56
N ILE A 2 -11.63 16.93 4.00
CA ILE A 2 -10.99 15.61 3.79
C ILE A 2 -9.77 15.48 4.70
N THR A 3 -9.65 14.33 5.37
CA THR A 3 -8.41 13.87 5.99
C THR A 3 -7.97 12.61 5.27
N LEU A 4 -6.78 12.59 4.69
CA LEU A 4 -6.12 11.36 4.33
C LEU A 4 -5.41 10.83 5.60
N ILE A 5 -5.42 9.52 5.82
CA ILE A 5 -4.64 8.77 6.83
C ILE A 5 -3.72 7.76 6.11
N GLY A 6 -2.42 7.95 6.27
CA GLY A 6 -1.37 7.15 5.65
C GLY A 6 -1.00 6.03 6.60
N VAL A 7 -1.13 4.79 6.14
CA VAL A 7 -0.74 3.58 6.85
C VAL A 7 0.46 2.94 6.18
N THR A 8 1.18 2.13 6.95
CA THR A 8 2.15 1.19 6.40
C THR A 8 1.64 -0.20 6.68
N HIS A 9 1.56 -1.03 5.64
CA HIS A 9 1.01 -2.40 5.73
C HIS A 9 1.73 -3.28 6.76
N GLU A 10 2.95 -2.91 7.17
CA GLU A 10 3.76 -3.65 8.15
C GLU A 10 3.72 -3.08 9.57
N ASP A 11 2.88 -2.07 9.87
CA ASP A 11 2.79 -1.56 11.23
C ASP A 11 2.10 -2.58 12.16
N SER A 12 2.91 -3.31 12.94
CA SER A 12 2.45 -4.25 13.96
C SER A 12 1.50 -3.65 15.02
N LYS A 13 1.46 -2.32 15.14
CA LYS A 13 0.57 -1.60 16.07
C LYS A 13 -0.61 -0.93 15.36
N LEU A 14 -0.84 -1.22 14.08
CA LEU A 14 -1.89 -0.58 13.30
C LEU A 14 -3.28 -0.82 13.91
N GLU A 15 -3.54 -2.04 14.41
CA GLU A 15 -4.79 -2.40 15.09
C GLU A 15 -5.06 -1.54 16.33
N GLU A 16 -4.02 -1.06 17.02
CA GLU A 16 -4.16 -0.18 18.19
C GLU A 16 -4.27 1.29 17.78
N LYS A 17 -3.45 1.75 16.83
CA LYS A 17 -3.30 3.16 16.48
C LYS A 17 -4.40 3.67 15.57
N LEU A 18 -4.78 2.89 14.56
CA LEU A 18 -5.76 3.33 13.55
C LEU A 18 -7.13 3.64 14.18
N PRO A 19 -7.69 2.82 15.10
CA PRO A 19 -8.92 3.16 15.81
C PRO A 19 -8.84 4.45 16.65
N LYS A 20 -7.71 4.67 17.35
CA LYS A 20 -7.47 5.90 18.12
C LYS A 20 -7.49 7.12 17.20
N LEU A 21 -6.81 7.02 16.07
CA LEU A 21 -6.75 8.10 15.08
C LEU A 21 -8.12 8.38 14.46
N LEU A 22 -8.88 7.34 14.09
CA LEU A 22 -10.24 7.47 13.56
C LEU A 22 -11.20 8.09 14.59
N THR A 23 -11.03 7.77 15.87
CA THR A 23 -11.79 8.41 16.97
C THR A 23 -11.49 9.90 17.09
N GLN A 24 -10.22 10.30 16.94
CA GLN A 24 -9.81 11.70 16.96
C GLN A 24 -10.36 12.46 15.75
N GLU A 25 -10.33 11.82 14.57
CA GLU A 25 -10.80 12.43 13.35
C GLU A 25 -12.34 12.53 13.32
N LYS A 26 -13.10 11.62 13.93
CA LYS A 26 -14.58 11.63 13.93
C LYS A 26 -15.14 11.73 12.49
N PRO A 27 -14.87 10.73 11.63
CA PRO A 27 -15.39 10.72 10.27
C PRO A 27 -16.92 10.65 10.25
N ASP A 28 -17.52 11.30 9.26
CA ASP A 28 -18.90 11.02 8.83
C ASP A 28 -18.90 9.93 7.73
N ILE A 29 -17.86 9.93 6.89
CA ILE A 29 -17.64 8.98 5.80
C ILE A 29 -16.21 8.48 5.89
N ILE A 30 -16.03 7.16 5.73
CA ILE A 30 -14.72 6.55 5.58
C ILE A 30 -14.59 6.00 4.18
N THR A 31 -13.46 6.28 3.54
CA THR A 31 -13.03 5.58 2.34
C THR A 31 -11.76 4.81 2.65
N VAL A 32 -11.55 3.68 1.98
CA VAL A 32 -10.42 2.80 2.23
C VAL A 32 -9.89 2.25 0.92
N GLU A 33 -8.57 2.16 0.82
CA GLU A 33 -7.83 1.47 -0.23
C GLU A 33 -8.09 -0.05 -0.14
N TYR A 34 -9.29 -0.43 -0.54
CA TYR A 34 -9.76 -1.80 -0.69
C TYR A 34 -10.67 -1.89 -1.92
N ASP A 35 -10.64 -3.04 -2.59
CA ASP A 35 -11.52 -3.35 -3.70
C ASP A 35 -12.60 -4.35 -3.24
N ASN A 36 -13.86 -4.01 -3.48
CA ASN A 36 -15.01 -4.81 -3.09
C ASN A 36 -15.61 -5.66 -4.22
N ASN A 37 -15.04 -5.60 -5.43
CA ASN A 37 -15.54 -6.37 -6.56
C ASN A 37 -15.21 -7.86 -6.34
N PHE A 38 -16.21 -8.65 -5.98
CA PHE A 38 -16.03 -10.06 -5.60
C PHE A 38 -15.35 -10.91 -6.69
N ASN A 39 -15.75 -10.74 -7.95
CA ASN A 39 -15.15 -11.47 -9.09
C ASN A 39 -13.67 -11.11 -9.25
N HIS A 40 -13.34 -9.88 -8.89
CA HIS A 40 -12.01 -9.37 -8.94
C HIS A 40 -11.18 -9.77 -7.72
N ILE A 41 -11.74 -9.76 -6.51
CA ILE A 41 -11.11 -10.36 -5.33
C ILE A 41 -10.79 -11.83 -5.58
N GLU A 42 -11.67 -12.57 -6.26
CA GLU A 42 -11.41 -13.97 -6.62
C GLU A 42 -10.30 -14.09 -7.67
N SER A 43 -10.25 -13.19 -8.66
CA SER A 43 -9.20 -13.14 -9.68
C SER A 43 -7.85 -12.73 -9.10
N VAL A 44 -7.82 -11.72 -8.23
CA VAL A 44 -6.65 -11.30 -7.44
C VAL A 44 -6.21 -12.43 -6.52
N ARG A 45 -7.12 -13.15 -5.85
CA ARG A 45 -6.78 -14.35 -5.08
C ARG A 45 -6.17 -15.43 -5.96
N LYS A 46 -6.74 -15.73 -7.13
CA LYS A 46 -6.20 -16.71 -8.10
C LYS A 46 -4.82 -16.29 -8.60
N MET A 47 -4.65 -15.02 -8.96
CA MET A 47 -3.37 -14.44 -9.35
C MET A 47 -2.36 -14.55 -8.20
N ASN A 48 -2.78 -14.26 -6.97
CA ASN A 48 -1.94 -14.41 -5.80
C ASN A 48 -1.59 -15.88 -5.53
N TYR A 49 -2.50 -16.84 -5.66
CA TYR A 49 -2.15 -18.26 -5.59
C TYR A 49 -1.17 -18.68 -6.68
N PHE A 50 -1.35 -18.17 -7.91
CA PHE A 50 -0.38 -18.37 -8.98
C PHE A 50 0.98 -17.76 -8.65
N ILE A 51 1.01 -16.54 -8.08
CA ILE A 51 2.24 -15.89 -7.59
C ILE A 51 2.91 -16.75 -6.51
N LEU A 52 2.14 -17.27 -5.54
CA LEU A 52 2.64 -18.16 -4.50
C LEU A 52 3.25 -19.43 -5.11
N GLU A 53 2.60 -20.03 -6.11
CA GLU A 53 3.09 -21.21 -6.82
C GLU A 53 4.37 -20.91 -7.63
N GLU A 54 4.42 -19.78 -8.34
CA GLU A 54 5.59 -19.39 -9.13
C GLU A 54 6.77 -19.02 -8.22
N ILE A 55 6.54 -18.31 -7.11
CA ILE A 55 7.55 -18.03 -6.10
C ILE A 55 8.06 -19.35 -5.50
N GLU A 56 7.17 -20.27 -5.13
CA GLU A 56 7.58 -21.57 -4.62
C GLU A 56 8.44 -22.29 -5.67
N LYS A 57 8.00 -22.40 -6.93
CA LYS A 57 8.78 -23.04 -8.01
C LYS A 57 10.13 -22.38 -8.23
N LEU A 58 10.19 -21.05 -8.21
CA LEU A 58 11.42 -20.29 -8.42
C LEU A 58 12.45 -20.55 -7.31
N LEU A 59 11.98 -20.70 -6.06
CA LEU A 59 12.80 -20.78 -4.86
C LEU A 59 13.05 -22.23 -4.37
N LYS A 60 12.20 -23.18 -4.74
CA LYS A 60 12.24 -24.58 -4.29
C LYS A 60 13.57 -25.24 -4.62
N GLY A 61 14.19 -25.84 -3.60
CA GLY A 61 15.51 -26.46 -3.71
C GLY A 61 16.68 -25.48 -3.79
N LYS A 62 16.41 -24.17 -3.85
CA LYS A 62 17.43 -23.11 -3.89
C LYS A 62 17.57 -22.36 -2.56
N VAL A 63 16.47 -22.25 -1.81
CA VAL A 63 16.41 -21.62 -0.48
C VAL A 63 15.83 -22.59 0.55
N LYS A 64 16.02 -22.28 1.84
CA LYS A 64 15.47 -23.12 2.91
C LYS A 64 13.93 -23.00 2.96
N PRO A 65 13.18 -24.08 3.22
CA PRO A 65 11.72 -24.07 3.20
C PRO A 65 11.05 -23.04 4.12
N GLU A 66 11.68 -22.72 5.26
CA GLU A 66 11.18 -21.71 6.20
C GLU A 66 11.07 -20.31 5.58
N TYR A 67 11.99 -19.92 4.70
CA TYR A 67 11.96 -18.62 4.03
C TYR A 67 10.86 -18.56 2.97
N ILE A 68 10.62 -19.67 2.26
CA ILE A 68 9.48 -19.77 1.35
C ILE A 68 8.20 -19.58 2.16
N LYS A 69 8.05 -20.30 3.28
CA LYS A 69 6.89 -20.17 4.16
C LYS A 69 6.67 -18.73 4.62
N GLU A 70 7.72 -18.03 5.03
CA GLU A 70 7.63 -16.62 5.44
C GLU A 70 7.15 -15.68 4.33
N ILE A 71 7.65 -15.86 3.09
CA ILE A 71 7.22 -15.09 1.92
C ILE A 71 5.75 -15.37 1.59
N LEU A 72 5.36 -16.64 1.69
CA LEU A 72 3.97 -17.05 1.47
C LEU A 72 3.04 -16.43 2.52
N GLU A 73 3.43 -16.44 3.80
CA GLU A 73 2.66 -15.81 4.89
C GLU A 73 2.63 -14.27 4.76
N PHE A 74 3.72 -13.64 4.31
CA PHE A 74 3.74 -12.22 3.98
C PHE A 74 2.73 -11.89 2.86
N THR A 75 2.78 -12.65 1.77
CA THR A 75 1.89 -12.44 0.62
C THR A 75 0.43 -12.66 1.02
N LYS A 76 0.13 -13.69 1.83
CA LYS A 76 -1.23 -13.94 2.36
C LYS A 76 -1.75 -12.78 3.20
N ARG A 77 -0.94 -12.20 4.09
CA ARG A 77 -1.37 -11.07 4.93
C ARG A 77 -1.76 -9.85 4.09
N ASN A 78 -1.01 -9.56 3.01
CA ASN A 78 -1.36 -8.47 2.09
C ASN A 78 -2.66 -8.72 1.31
N ILE A 79 -3.05 -9.98 1.10
CA ILE A 79 -4.34 -10.34 0.48
C ILE A 79 -5.52 -10.02 1.41
N GLU A 80 -5.31 -10.11 2.73
CA GLU A 80 -6.38 -9.93 3.71
C GLU A 80 -6.72 -8.47 3.99
N ASN A 81 -5.93 -7.50 3.48
CA ASN A 81 -6.10 -6.05 3.64
C ASN A 81 -6.47 -5.66 5.08
N PRO A 82 -5.50 -5.71 6.01
CA PRO A 82 -5.75 -5.54 7.43
C PRO A 82 -6.43 -4.20 7.75
N GLU A 83 -6.15 -3.14 6.99
CA GLU A 83 -6.77 -1.82 7.13
C GLU A 83 -8.29 -1.90 7.01
N TYR A 84 -8.80 -2.53 5.95
CA TYR A 84 -10.24 -2.67 5.73
C TYR A 84 -10.91 -3.45 6.86
N LYS A 85 -10.28 -4.55 7.29
CA LYS A 85 -10.80 -5.36 8.39
C LYS A 85 -10.87 -4.57 9.70
N ILE A 86 -9.79 -3.89 10.08
CA ILE A 86 -9.73 -3.08 11.30
C ILE A 86 -10.84 -2.01 11.29
N ILE A 87 -10.99 -1.28 10.17
CA ILE A 87 -12.01 -0.24 10.03
C ILE A 87 -13.41 -0.83 10.16
N LYS A 88 -13.67 -1.94 9.46
CA LYS A 88 -14.97 -2.60 9.46
C LYS A 88 -15.34 -3.12 10.85
N ASP A 89 -14.43 -3.77 11.54
CA ASP A 89 -14.65 -4.30 12.89
C ASP A 89 -14.85 -3.16 13.90
N PHE A 90 -14.06 -2.08 13.79
CA PHE A 90 -14.15 -0.93 14.70
C PHE A 90 -15.48 -0.16 14.56
N PHE A 91 -16.02 -0.05 13.35
CA PHE A 91 -17.24 0.69 13.06
C PHE A 91 -18.48 -0.18 12.84
N GLN A 92 -18.42 -1.47 13.18
CA GLN A 92 -19.50 -2.44 12.94
C GLN A 92 -20.86 -2.01 13.54
N ASP A 93 -20.84 -1.31 14.67
CA ASP A 93 -22.03 -0.87 15.42
C ASP A 93 -22.31 0.64 15.23
N SER A 94 -21.63 1.29 14.29
CA SER A 94 -21.78 2.71 13.99
C SER A 94 -22.63 2.94 12.74
N ASN A 95 -23.14 4.16 12.58
CA ASN A 95 -23.83 4.58 11.34
C ASN A 95 -22.85 5.19 10.30
N ILE A 96 -21.54 4.98 10.46
CA ILE A 96 -20.55 5.54 9.55
C ILE A 96 -20.46 4.68 8.30
N GLU A 97 -20.59 5.32 7.14
CA GLU A 97 -20.47 4.63 5.86
C GLU A 97 -19.00 4.36 5.53
N ILE A 98 -18.69 3.13 5.14
CA ILE A 98 -17.35 2.70 4.71
C ILE A 98 -17.38 2.36 3.23
N HIS A 99 -16.58 3.07 2.43
CA HIS A 99 -16.54 2.98 0.97
C HIS A 99 -15.18 2.45 0.49
N PRO A 100 -15.12 1.23 -0.04
CA PRO A 100 -13.96 0.71 -0.76
C PRO A 100 -13.74 1.48 -2.07
N VAL A 101 -12.61 2.18 -2.19
CA VAL A 101 -12.35 3.08 -3.34
C VAL A 101 -11.25 2.60 -4.27
N ASP A 102 -10.65 1.46 -4.01
CA ASP A 102 -9.53 0.97 -4.80
C ASP A 102 -9.94 0.44 -6.19
N ASP A 103 -8.94 0.19 -7.03
CA ASP A 103 -9.01 -0.54 -8.29
C ASP A 103 -7.76 -1.40 -8.51
N TRP A 104 -7.84 -2.65 -8.09
CA TRP A 104 -6.77 -3.62 -8.37
C TRP A 104 -6.74 -4.09 -9.84
N SER A 105 -7.72 -3.71 -10.68
CA SER A 105 -7.89 -4.32 -11.99
C SER A 105 -6.77 -3.89 -12.94
N CYS A 106 -6.19 -2.72 -12.68
CA CYS A 106 -4.96 -2.27 -13.32
C CYS A 106 -3.77 -3.24 -13.15
N PHE A 107 -3.77 -4.08 -12.10
CA PHE A 107 -2.75 -5.12 -11.88
C PHE A 107 -3.13 -6.48 -12.48
N CYS A 108 -4.42 -6.76 -12.67
CA CYS A 108 -4.91 -8.06 -13.12
C CYS A 108 -4.69 -8.35 -14.62
N ASP A 109 -4.52 -7.31 -15.43
CA ASP A 109 -4.21 -7.46 -16.86
C ASP A 109 -2.73 -7.80 -17.14
N ARG A 110 -1.93 -8.01 -16.08
CA ARG A 110 -0.49 -8.31 -16.22
C ARG A 110 -0.24 -9.82 -16.22
N ASP A 111 0.54 -10.27 -17.19
CA ASP A 111 1.00 -11.66 -17.29
C ASP A 111 1.90 -12.09 -16.11
N VAL A 112 2.48 -11.13 -15.37
CA VAL A 112 3.40 -11.38 -14.25
C VAL A 112 3.23 -10.32 -13.15
N SER A 113 3.16 -10.77 -11.89
CA SER A 113 3.08 -9.89 -10.72
C SER A 113 4.33 -9.04 -10.51
N PRO A 114 4.19 -7.78 -10.07
CA PRO A 114 5.32 -6.95 -9.66
C PRO A 114 6.20 -7.59 -8.58
N LEU A 115 5.62 -8.39 -7.67
CA LEU A 115 6.37 -9.11 -6.63
C LEU A 115 7.24 -10.21 -7.23
N VAL A 116 6.75 -10.91 -8.27
CA VAL A 116 7.52 -11.94 -8.99
C VAL A 116 8.66 -11.30 -9.78
N VAL A 117 8.42 -10.14 -10.39
CA VAL A 117 9.47 -9.37 -11.08
C VAL A 117 10.55 -8.92 -10.10
N LEU A 118 10.15 -8.36 -8.95
CA LEU A 118 11.08 -7.95 -7.88
C LEU A 118 11.91 -9.13 -7.38
N ILE A 119 11.29 -10.27 -7.09
CA ILE A 119 12.00 -11.47 -6.63
C ILE A 119 13.00 -11.96 -7.69
N LYS A 120 12.62 -11.97 -8.98
CA LYS A 120 13.53 -12.32 -10.08
C LYS A 120 14.73 -11.38 -10.13
N GLN A 121 14.50 -10.07 -10.06
CA GLN A 121 15.60 -9.09 -10.10
C GLN A 121 16.51 -9.18 -8.87
N ILE A 122 15.97 -9.43 -7.67
CA ILE A 122 16.80 -9.68 -6.48
C ILE A 122 17.70 -10.90 -6.71
N ILE A 123 17.14 -11.99 -7.26
CA ILE A 123 17.91 -13.20 -7.59
C ILE A 123 18.98 -12.90 -8.65
N ASP A 124 18.62 -12.16 -9.69
CA ASP A 124 19.54 -11.86 -10.80
C ASP A 124 20.68 -10.93 -10.37
N ASN A 125 20.40 -9.94 -9.51
CA ASN A 125 21.38 -8.94 -9.07
C ASN A 125 22.26 -9.40 -7.90
N ASN A 126 21.68 -10.12 -6.93
CA ASN A 126 22.36 -10.47 -5.67
C ASN A 126 22.65 -11.97 -5.54
N GLY A 127 22.22 -12.77 -6.52
CA GLY A 127 22.23 -14.22 -6.43
C GLY A 127 21.22 -14.76 -5.41
N ILE A 128 21.05 -16.08 -5.41
CA ILE A 128 20.20 -16.76 -4.42
C ILE A 128 20.78 -16.68 -2.99
N ASP A 129 22.05 -16.27 -2.85
CA ASP A 129 22.75 -16.26 -1.56
C ASP A 129 22.22 -15.19 -0.61
N ALA A 130 21.62 -14.11 -1.12
CA ALA A 130 20.85 -13.14 -0.33
C ALA A 130 19.65 -13.80 0.39
N PHE A 131 19.06 -14.84 -0.21
CA PHE A 131 18.00 -15.64 0.41
C PHE A 131 18.53 -16.68 1.40
N ARG A 132 19.76 -17.17 1.21
CA ARG A 132 20.33 -18.26 2.03
C ARG A 132 20.87 -17.81 3.37
N SER A 133 21.25 -16.54 3.50
CA SER A 133 21.79 -15.97 4.74
C SER A 133 20.73 -15.63 5.79
N GLY A 134 19.43 -15.83 5.50
CA GLY A 134 18.33 -15.35 6.34
C GLY A 134 18.15 -13.84 6.31
N ASN A 135 18.94 -13.13 5.48
CA ASN A 135 18.80 -11.70 5.30
C ASN A 135 17.67 -11.32 4.37
N PHE A 136 16.88 -12.25 3.81
CA PHE A 136 15.82 -11.85 2.88
C PHE A 136 14.66 -11.15 3.56
N LEU A 137 14.12 -11.71 4.65
CA LEU A 137 13.12 -11.00 5.45
C LEU A 137 13.73 -9.77 6.12
N SER A 138 14.99 -9.82 6.54
CA SER A 138 15.63 -8.60 7.06
C SER A 138 15.92 -7.59 5.96
N SER A 139 16.07 -7.97 4.69
CA SER A 139 16.22 -7.08 3.54
C SER A 139 14.88 -6.59 3.03
N ILE A 140 13.81 -7.39 3.05
CA ILE A 140 12.44 -6.91 2.84
C ILE A 140 12.09 -5.98 3.97
N ASN A 141 12.16 -6.41 5.23
CA ASN A 141 11.87 -5.55 6.39
C ASN A 141 12.80 -4.36 6.46
N LYS A 142 14.09 -4.46 6.10
CA LYS A 142 14.99 -3.31 6.01
C LYS A 142 14.59 -2.42 4.84
N HIS A 143 14.21 -2.96 3.69
CA HIS A 143 13.66 -2.13 2.61
C HIS A 143 12.32 -1.54 3.00
N THR A 144 11.47 -2.19 3.80
CA THR A 144 10.19 -1.64 4.26
C THR A 144 10.37 -0.65 5.41
N GLU A 145 11.32 -0.86 6.31
CA GLU A 145 11.75 0.07 7.36
C GLU A 145 12.50 1.26 6.75
N GLU A 146 13.37 1.05 5.76
CA GLU A 146 14.01 2.12 4.99
C GLU A 146 12.97 2.87 4.17
N THR A 147 12.03 2.18 3.53
CA THR A 147 10.90 2.79 2.81
C THR A 147 10.00 3.55 3.78
N TYR A 148 9.76 3.03 4.98
CA TYR A 148 8.98 3.69 6.03
C TYR A 148 9.71 4.90 6.60
N GLU A 149 10.96 4.77 7.04
CA GLU A 149 11.79 5.86 7.54
C GLU A 149 12.04 6.90 6.43
N PHE A 150 12.07 6.48 5.16
CA PHE A 150 12.08 7.38 4.01
C PHE A 150 10.75 8.14 3.84
N PHE A 151 9.60 7.46 3.86
CA PHE A 151 8.29 8.10 3.79
C PHE A 151 8.04 9.01 5.00
N LYS A 152 8.50 8.59 6.19
CA LYS A 152 8.47 9.33 7.43
C LYS A 152 9.41 10.52 7.39
N ASP A 153 10.64 10.40 6.88
CA ASP A 153 11.56 11.52 6.69
C ASP A 153 10.98 12.56 5.73
N ILE A 154 10.41 12.12 4.60
CA ILE A 154 9.70 13.01 3.66
C ILE A 154 8.58 13.76 4.38
N TYR A 155 7.80 13.04 5.17
CA TYR A 155 6.66 13.59 5.90
C TYR A 155 7.08 14.55 7.02
N GLU A 156 7.94 14.10 7.95
CA GLU A 156 8.36 14.82 9.16
C GLU A 156 9.23 16.03 8.83
N LYS A 157 10.14 15.89 7.87
CA LYS A 157 11.01 17.01 7.47
C LYS A 157 10.29 17.97 6.52
N ASN A 158 9.01 17.68 6.17
CA ASN A 158 8.25 18.42 5.17
C ASN A 158 9.06 18.54 3.88
N ILE A 159 9.91 17.53 3.60
CA ILE A 159 10.80 17.49 2.46
C ILE A 159 9.93 17.05 1.29
N TYR A 160 9.29 18.04 0.68
CA TYR A 160 8.74 17.94 -0.67
C TYR A 160 9.86 17.93 -1.73
N ASP A 161 11.08 17.53 -1.36
CA ASP A 161 12.19 17.44 -2.30
C ASP A 161 12.06 16.15 -3.11
N GLN A 162 11.22 16.28 -4.12
CA GLN A 162 10.94 15.26 -5.11
C GLN A 162 12.17 14.83 -5.89
N THR A 163 13.25 15.61 -5.86
CA THR A 163 14.51 15.24 -6.50
C THR A 163 15.02 13.94 -5.89
N HIS A 164 15.07 13.84 -4.56
CA HIS A 164 15.51 12.62 -3.88
C HIS A 164 14.55 11.44 -4.05
N PHE A 165 13.23 11.66 -4.08
CA PHE A 165 12.26 10.58 -4.33
C PHE A 165 12.31 10.09 -5.77
N LEU A 166 12.34 11.00 -6.75
CA LEU A 166 12.42 10.64 -8.17
C LEU A 166 13.80 10.06 -8.53
N GLU A 167 14.88 10.51 -7.91
CA GLU A 167 16.21 9.90 -8.01
C GLU A 167 16.22 8.49 -7.43
N TYR A 168 15.67 8.29 -6.23
CA TYR A 168 15.50 6.96 -5.65
C TYR A 168 14.63 6.05 -6.53
N LEU A 169 13.51 6.56 -7.07
CA LEU A 169 12.65 5.82 -7.99
C LEU A 169 13.35 5.50 -9.33
N ALA A 170 14.14 6.44 -9.87
CA ALA A 170 14.87 6.26 -11.14
C ALA A 170 16.06 5.30 -10.99
N GLU A 171 16.69 5.28 -9.83
CA GLU A 171 17.73 4.31 -9.47
C GLU A 171 17.14 2.90 -9.22
N ASN A 172 15.85 2.83 -8.89
CA ASN A 172 15.13 1.59 -8.59
C ASN A 172 14.04 1.32 -9.63
N SER A 173 14.41 0.80 -10.81
CA SER A 173 13.50 0.48 -11.94
C SER A 173 12.21 -0.27 -11.58
N VAL A 174 12.19 -1.05 -10.49
CA VAL A 174 10.99 -1.65 -9.92
C VAL A 174 9.98 -0.60 -9.52
N LEU A 175 10.38 0.43 -8.79
CA LEU A 175 9.44 1.42 -8.29
C LEU A 175 8.85 2.25 -9.43
N GLN A 176 9.61 2.50 -10.50
CA GLN A 176 9.06 3.14 -11.70
C GLN A 176 8.00 2.27 -12.39
N PHE A 177 8.18 0.95 -12.42
CA PHE A 177 7.17 0.00 -12.90
C PHE A 177 5.88 0.02 -12.06
N TRP A 178 5.99 0.34 -10.77
CA TRP A 178 4.85 0.48 -9.87
C TRP A 178 4.17 1.85 -10.00
N MET A 179 4.91 2.90 -10.39
CA MET A 179 4.36 4.25 -10.51
C MET A 179 3.26 4.38 -11.57
N ASP A 180 3.38 3.71 -12.71
CA ASP A 180 2.36 3.81 -13.78
C ASP A 180 1.02 3.17 -13.33
N ASP A 181 1.09 2.07 -12.56
CA ASP A 181 -0.11 1.46 -11.97
C ASP A 181 -0.67 2.32 -10.85
N LEU A 182 0.21 2.85 -9.99
CA LEU A 182 -0.19 3.75 -8.91
C LEU A 182 -0.93 4.98 -9.47
N VAL A 183 -0.50 5.54 -10.59
CA VAL A 183 -1.20 6.66 -11.25
C VAL A 183 -2.62 6.27 -11.65
N THR A 184 -2.78 5.10 -12.29
CA THR A 184 -4.08 4.62 -12.75
C THR A 184 -5.02 4.37 -11.57
N ARG A 185 -4.51 3.69 -10.54
CA ARG A 185 -5.18 3.44 -9.28
C ARG A 185 -5.59 4.73 -8.56
N ASP A 186 -4.69 5.72 -8.52
CA ASP A 186 -4.92 7.02 -7.88
C ASP A 186 -5.93 7.87 -8.62
N ASN A 187 -5.96 7.82 -9.96
CA ASN A 187 -7.03 8.46 -10.75
C ASN A 187 -8.41 7.89 -10.39
N HIS A 188 -8.50 6.56 -10.23
CA HIS A 188 -9.76 5.92 -9.86
C HIS A 188 -10.19 6.27 -8.43
N MET A 189 -9.25 6.21 -7.48
CA MET A 189 -9.51 6.62 -6.09
C MET A 189 -9.89 8.10 -6.02
N GLU A 190 -9.20 8.98 -6.73
CA GLU A 190 -9.55 10.41 -6.82
C GLU A 190 -10.99 10.60 -7.29
N HIS A 191 -11.37 9.93 -8.39
CA HIS A 191 -12.71 10.03 -8.94
C HIS A 191 -13.78 9.60 -7.92
N LYS A 192 -13.60 8.46 -7.26
CA LYS A 192 -14.54 7.97 -6.24
C LYS A 192 -14.61 8.88 -5.03
N ILE A 193 -13.46 9.31 -4.49
CA ILE A 193 -13.41 10.21 -3.33
C ILE A 193 -14.09 11.55 -3.65
N THR A 194 -13.87 12.08 -4.86
CA THR A 194 -14.48 13.33 -5.30
C THR A 194 -16.00 13.22 -5.39
N ASN A 195 -16.53 12.09 -5.87
CA ASN A 195 -17.98 11.86 -5.92
C ASN A 195 -18.62 11.72 -4.54
N LEU A 196 -17.87 11.22 -3.56
CA LEU A 196 -18.31 11.10 -2.16
C LEU A 196 -18.10 12.41 -1.37
N TYR A 197 -17.34 13.36 -1.90
CA TYR A 197 -17.00 14.57 -1.18
C TYR A 197 -18.23 15.48 -0.99
N ASN A 198 -18.49 15.81 0.28
CA ASN A 198 -19.46 16.81 0.67
C ASN A 198 -18.80 17.79 1.65
N PRO A 199 -18.80 19.11 1.38
CA PRO A 199 -18.15 20.09 2.26
C PRO A 199 -18.76 20.14 3.67
N LYS A 200 -20.00 19.67 3.84
CA LYS A 200 -20.69 19.59 5.15
C LYS A 200 -20.32 18.34 5.96
N LEU A 201 -19.67 17.35 5.34
CA LEU A 201 -19.26 16.11 5.97
C LEU A 201 -17.73 16.05 6.08
N LYS A 202 -17.26 15.27 7.04
CA LYS A 202 -15.87 14.91 7.19
C LYS A 202 -15.63 13.54 6.57
N LEU A 203 -14.91 13.55 5.44
CA LEU A 203 -14.45 12.34 4.78
C LEU A 203 -13.05 12.01 5.27
N VAL A 204 -12.84 10.78 5.72
CA VAL A 204 -11.52 10.24 6.06
C VAL A 204 -11.17 9.14 5.06
N HIS A 205 -10.01 9.24 4.42
CA HIS A 205 -9.50 8.21 3.52
C HIS A 205 -8.33 7.49 4.15
N VAL A 206 -8.38 6.17 4.27
CA VAL A 206 -7.29 5.34 4.79
C VAL A 206 -6.59 4.62 3.63
N CYS A 207 -5.30 4.85 3.46
CA CYS A 207 -4.49 4.33 2.36
C CYS A 207 -3.03 4.12 2.76
N GLY A 208 -2.29 3.35 1.97
CA GLY A 208 -0.85 3.22 2.03
C GLY A 208 -0.15 4.57 1.90
N ALA A 209 0.94 4.75 2.64
CA ALA A 209 1.68 6.02 2.72
C ALA A 209 2.19 6.55 1.37
N ALA A 210 2.30 5.71 0.34
CA ALA A 210 2.69 6.13 -1.01
C ALA A 210 1.67 7.09 -1.65
N HIS A 211 0.36 6.85 -1.45
CA HIS A 211 -0.74 7.67 -1.98
C HIS A 211 -0.75 9.09 -1.40
N PHE A 212 -0.04 9.27 -0.31
CA PHE A 212 0.01 10.48 0.50
C PHE A 212 1.08 11.48 0.11
N LEU A 213 2.02 11.03 -0.72
CA LEU A 213 3.13 11.85 -1.15
C LEU A 213 2.63 12.95 -2.06
N ASP A 214 3.34 14.07 -2.05
CA ASP A 214 3.12 15.13 -3.02
C ASP A 214 4.14 15.01 -4.16
N ASP A 215 3.68 15.01 -5.40
CA ASP A 215 4.53 15.04 -6.57
C ASP A 215 4.18 16.21 -7.52
N LEU A 216 5.21 16.78 -8.19
CA LEU A 216 5.11 17.96 -9.06
C LEU A 216 4.36 17.61 -10.35
N GLN A 217 4.26 16.32 -10.68
CA GLN A 217 3.57 15.84 -11.86
C GLN A 217 2.07 15.57 -11.58
N GLY A 218 1.59 15.70 -10.34
CA GLY A 218 0.19 15.48 -9.97
C GLY A 218 -0.27 14.01 -10.08
N ARG A 219 0.65 13.06 -9.84
CA ARG A 219 0.47 11.63 -10.05
C ARG A 219 -0.09 10.87 -8.85
N THR A 220 0.24 11.27 -7.64
CA THR A 220 -0.23 10.66 -6.40
C THR A 220 -1.64 11.11 -6.05
N LEU A 221 -2.34 10.33 -5.23
CA LEU A 221 -3.67 10.66 -4.75
C LEU A 221 -3.72 12.01 -4.01
N TYR A 222 -2.74 12.30 -3.14
CA TYR A 222 -2.68 13.59 -2.45
C TYR A 222 -2.55 14.76 -3.43
N SER A 223 -1.66 14.67 -4.42
CA SER A 223 -1.49 15.75 -5.40
C SER A 223 -2.73 15.95 -6.25
N LYS A 224 -3.44 14.87 -6.61
CA LYS A 224 -4.73 14.95 -7.31
C LYS A 224 -5.80 15.63 -6.48
N LEU A 225 -5.91 15.27 -5.20
CA LEU A 225 -6.93 15.81 -4.29
C LEU A 225 -6.59 17.19 -3.72
N LYS A 226 -5.43 17.80 -4.05
CA LYS A 226 -4.97 19.09 -3.49
C LYS A 226 -6.01 20.21 -3.56
N TYR A 227 -6.80 20.26 -4.63
CA TYR A 227 -7.84 21.29 -4.80
C TYR A 227 -8.95 21.21 -3.75
N LEU A 228 -9.09 20.09 -3.04
CA LEU A 228 -9.99 19.91 -1.89
C LEU A 228 -9.34 20.25 -0.54
N ASN A 229 -8.10 20.74 -0.56
CA ASN A 229 -7.28 21.07 0.62
C ASN A 229 -7.26 19.94 1.69
N PRO A 230 -6.85 18.72 1.33
CA PRO A 230 -6.86 17.59 2.25
C PRO A 230 -5.84 17.77 3.38
N LYS A 231 -6.27 17.44 4.61
CA LYS A 231 -5.37 17.25 5.74
C LYS A 231 -4.68 15.89 5.60
N ARG A 232 -3.40 15.82 5.92
CA ARG A 232 -2.61 14.58 5.97
C ARG A 232 -2.35 14.19 7.42
N ARG A 233 -2.43 12.89 7.73
CA ARG A 233 -1.97 12.29 8.99
C ARG A 233 -1.31 10.94 8.76
N LEU A 234 -0.25 10.64 9.49
CA LEU A 234 0.27 9.27 9.57
C LEU A 234 -0.34 8.53 10.76
N ALA A 235 -0.63 7.24 10.59
CA ALA A 235 -1.14 6.39 11.67
C ALA A 235 -0.23 6.35 12.91
N ASN A 236 1.07 6.64 12.74
CA ASN A 236 2.07 6.56 13.79
C ASN A 236 2.20 7.82 14.66
N GLU A 237 1.41 8.86 14.41
CA GLU A 237 1.42 10.11 15.19
C GLU A 237 0.71 10.02 16.56
N THR A 238 0.16 8.86 16.92
CA THR A 238 -0.66 8.68 18.14
C THR A 238 0.04 7.89 19.23
#